data_AF-A0A941LK17-F1
#
_entry.id   AF-A0A941LK17-F1
#
_cell.length_a   1.000
_cell.length_b   1.000
_cell.length_c   1.000
_cell.angle_alpha   90.00
_cell.angle_beta   90.00
_cell.angle_gamma   90.00
#
_symmetry.space_group_name_H-M   'P 1'
#
loop_
_entity.id
_entity.type
_entity.pdbx_description
1 polymer ?
#
loop_
_entity_poly.entity_id
_entity_poly.type
_entity_poly.pdbx_seq_one_letter_code
_entity_poly.pdbx_strand_id
1 'polypeptide(L)'
;MSINEREDSVHSTPYHAAGELAGITRLVDEFYANMDSLPEAKGIRNMHPPDLTESRKKLTYFLCGWLGGPRLFQQHYGPISIPGAHKRFPIGYEERDAWLLCMQRALAVQPYSNELKDYLLAALSVPAERVRQVNAGEI
;
A
#
# COMPACT_ATOMS: atom_id res chain seq x y z
N MET A 1 9.67 46.89 0.23
CA MET A 1 9.55 45.93 1.33
C MET A 1 8.30 45.10 1.05
N SER A 2 8.52 43.80 0.86
CA SER A 2 7.56 42.69 0.82
C SER A 2 6.31 42.80 -0.06
N ILE A 3 6.51 42.53 -1.35
CA ILE A 3 5.62 41.62 -2.09
C ILE A 3 5.99 40.20 -1.64
N ASN A 4 5.13 39.52 -0.88
CA ASN A 4 4.77 38.10 -1.03
C ASN A 4 3.87 37.65 0.14
N GLU A 5 2.55 37.86 0.04
CA GLU A 5 1.56 37.19 0.90
C GLU A 5 0.79 36.12 0.11
N ARG A 6 1.52 35.30 -0.65
CA ARG A 6 1.04 34.01 -1.13
C ARG A 6 2.14 32.98 -0.95
N GLU A 7 2.40 32.63 0.29
CA GLU A 7 3.17 31.42 0.61
C GLU A 7 2.16 30.27 0.77
N ASP A 8 1.81 29.70 -0.39
CA ASP A 8 1.42 28.31 -0.62
C ASP A 8 0.80 27.53 0.54
N SER A 9 -0.53 27.60 0.68
CA SER A 9 -1.30 26.50 1.29
C SER A 9 -1.37 25.34 0.30
N VAL A 10 -0.24 24.71 -0.03
CA VAL A 10 -0.26 23.36 -0.59
C VAL A 10 -0.75 22.47 0.54
N HIS A 11 -2.00 22.03 0.46
CA HIS A 11 -2.47 20.93 1.29
C HIS A 11 -1.50 19.76 1.07
N SER A 12 -0.62 19.49 2.04
CA SER A 12 0.35 18.39 1.96
C SER A 12 -0.43 17.10 1.77
N THR A 13 -0.34 16.52 0.59
CA THR A 13 -1.02 15.25 0.30
C THR A 13 -0.41 14.14 1.16
N PRO A 14 -1.13 13.03 1.43
CA PRO A 14 -0.53 11.87 2.08
C PRO A 14 0.75 11.38 1.37
N TYR A 15 0.87 11.60 0.06
CA TYR A 15 2.10 11.36 -0.72
C TYR A 15 3.29 12.20 -0.22
N HIS A 16 3.14 13.52 -0.06
CA HIS A 16 4.22 14.36 0.47
C HIS A 16 4.55 14.00 1.93
N ALA A 17 3.52 13.76 2.74
CA ALA A 17 3.69 13.36 4.14
C ALA A 17 4.37 11.99 4.31
N ALA A 18 4.19 11.08 3.34
CA ALA A 18 4.87 9.78 3.28
C ALA A 18 6.32 9.86 2.75
N GLY A 19 6.87 11.06 2.51
CA GLY A 19 8.21 11.22 1.94
C GLY A 19 8.27 10.86 0.46
N GLU A 20 7.16 11.08 -0.27
CA GLU A 20 7.05 10.92 -1.71
C GLU A 20 7.41 9.50 -2.19
N LEU A 21 7.84 9.35 -3.45
CA LEU A 21 8.18 8.06 -4.03
C LEU A 21 9.23 7.30 -3.21
N ALA A 22 10.24 7.99 -2.68
CA ALA A 22 11.31 7.37 -1.92
C ALA A 22 10.81 6.79 -0.58
N GLY A 23 9.95 7.51 0.15
CA GLY A 23 9.37 7.01 1.38
C GLY A 23 8.37 5.87 1.15
N ILE A 24 7.53 5.98 0.11
CA ILE A 24 6.62 4.89 -0.27
C ILE A 24 7.41 3.64 -0.67
N THR A 25 8.54 3.79 -1.38
CA THR A 25 9.41 2.65 -1.73
C THR A 25 9.93 1.96 -0.46
N ARG A 26 10.43 2.72 0.52
CA ARG A 26 10.88 2.16 1.81
C ARG A 26 9.77 1.44 2.57
N LEU A 27 8.55 2.00 2.58
CA LEU A 27 7.39 1.35 3.18
C LEU A 27 7.10 0.00 2.51
N VAL A 28 7.13 -0.04 1.17
CA VAL A 28 6.84 -1.26 0.41
C VAL A 28 7.95 -2.30 0.54
N ASP A 29 9.21 -1.87 0.58
CA ASP A 29 10.34 -2.77 0.81
C ASP A 29 10.22 -3.46 2.17
N GLU A 30 9.91 -2.69 3.22
CA GLU A 30 9.67 -3.22 4.56
C GLU A 30 8.42 -4.12 4.62
N PHE A 31 7.34 -3.74 3.92
CA PHE A 31 6.14 -4.59 3.81
C PHE A 31 6.46 -5.98 3.24
N TYR A 32 7.25 -6.04 2.16
CA TYR A 32 7.64 -7.32 1.58
C TYR A 32 8.71 -8.06 2.40
N ALA A 33 9.58 -7.35 3.12
CA ALA A 33 10.51 -7.97 4.08
C ALA A 33 9.74 -8.65 5.23
N ASN A 34 8.68 -8.02 5.74
CA ASN A 34 7.76 -8.63 6.69
C ASN A 34 7.05 -9.85 6.06
N MET A 35 6.54 -9.74 4.83
CA MET A 35 5.90 -10.88 4.14
C MET A 35 6.85 -12.07 3.92
N ASP A 36 8.14 -11.82 3.67
CA ASP A 36 9.17 -12.87 3.51
C ASP A 36 9.53 -13.56 4.84
N SER A 37 9.37 -12.89 5.98
CA SER A 37 9.93 -13.34 7.27
C SER A 37 8.88 -13.80 8.29
N LEU A 38 7.66 -13.26 8.25
CA LEU A 38 6.63 -13.58 9.23
C LEU A 38 6.00 -14.95 8.97
N PRO A 39 5.96 -15.86 9.96
CA PRO A 39 5.26 -17.14 9.84
C PRO A 39 3.79 -16.97 9.43
N GLU A 40 3.11 -15.96 9.97
CA GLU A 40 1.72 -15.62 9.68
C GLU A 40 1.51 -15.22 8.22
N ALA A 41 2.54 -14.68 7.55
CA ALA A 41 2.49 -14.25 6.17
C ALA A 41 2.86 -15.35 5.16
N LYS A 42 3.25 -16.55 5.62
CA LYS A 42 3.69 -17.64 4.73
C LYS A 42 2.64 -18.00 3.66
N GLY A 43 1.35 -17.99 4.02
CA GLY A 43 0.25 -18.25 3.09
C GLY A 43 0.24 -17.27 1.93
N ILE A 44 0.13 -15.97 2.23
CA ILE A 44 0.13 -14.91 1.20
C ILE A 44 1.47 -14.80 0.47
N ARG A 45 2.59 -15.14 1.11
CA ARG A 45 3.90 -15.15 0.48
C ARG A 45 4.01 -16.19 -0.63
N ASN A 46 3.43 -17.37 -0.43
CA ASN A 46 3.38 -18.43 -1.43
C ASN A 46 2.49 -18.08 -2.64
N MET A 47 1.60 -17.09 -2.51
CA MET A 47 0.80 -16.57 -3.63
C MET A 47 1.58 -15.59 -4.52
N HIS A 48 2.75 -15.14 -4.06
CA HIS A 48 3.63 -14.25 -4.80
C HIS A 48 4.75 -15.05 -5.51
N PRO A 49 5.30 -14.54 -6.63
CA PRO A 49 6.48 -15.14 -7.24
C PRO A 49 7.67 -15.20 -6.27
N PRO A 50 8.65 -16.09 -6.48
CA PRO A 50 9.88 -16.10 -5.69
C PRO A 50 10.60 -14.74 -5.72
N ASP A 51 10.71 -14.15 -6.92
CA ASP A 51 11.22 -12.79 -7.11
C ASP A 51 10.09 -11.75 -6.93
N LEU A 52 10.22 -10.93 -5.90
CA LEU A 52 9.25 -9.90 -5.53
C LEU A 52 9.50 -8.54 -6.20
N THR A 53 10.49 -8.40 -7.08
CA THR A 53 10.86 -7.13 -7.72
C THR A 53 9.67 -6.44 -8.39
N GLU A 54 8.92 -7.18 -9.22
CA GLU A 54 7.74 -6.63 -9.90
C GLU A 54 6.56 -6.37 -8.94
N SER A 55 6.40 -7.20 -7.91
CA SER A 55 5.37 -7.02 -6.88
C SER A 55 5.62 -5.73 -6.07
N ARG A 56 6.87 -5.48 -5.65
CA ARG A 56 7.31 -4.24 -4.99
C ARG A 56 7.05 -3.02 -5.86
N LYS A 57 7.44 -3.06 -7.13
CA LYS A 57 7.25 -1.96 -8.07
C LYS A 57 5.76 -1.63 -8.27
N LYS A 58 4.92 -2.65 -8.46
CA LYS A 58 3.47 -2.49 -8.61
C LYS A 58 2.83 -1.87 -7.37
N LEU A 59 3.14 -2.36 -6.18
CA LEU A 59 2.56 -1.79 -4.95
C LEU A 59 3.05 -0.35 -4.71
N THR A 60 4.33 -0.08 -4.93
CA THR A 60 4.91 1.28 -4.82
C THR A 60 4.20 2.25 -5.76
N TYR A 61 4.05 1.87 -7.03
CA TYR A 61 3.42 2.72 -8.03
C TYR A 61 1.91 2.90 -7.79
N PHE A 62 1.26 1.87 -7.26
CA PHE A 62 -0.13 1.96 -6.85
C PHE A 62 -0.29 2.97 -5.70
N LEU A 63 0.49 2.81 -4.63
CA LEU A 63 0.43 3.70 -3.46
C LEU A 63 0.82 5.15 -3.81
N CYS A 64 1.78 5.34 -4.73
CA CYS A 64 2.15 6.66 -5.23
C CYS A 64 0.93 7.43 -5.77
N GLY A 65 0.17 6.83 -6.67
CA GLY A 65 -1.05 7.45 -7.21
C GLY A 65 -2.20 7.51 -6.19
N TRP A 66 -2.34 6.47 -5.37
CA TRP A 66 -3.42 6.37 -4.38
C TRP A 66 -3.31 7.44 -3.28
N LEU A 67 -2.09 7.83 -2.90
CA LEU A 67 -1.81 8.86 -1.89
C LEU A 67 -1.81 10.29 -2.45
N GLY A 68 -2.20 10.48 -3.71
CA GLY A 68 -2.28 11.79 -4.36
C GLY A 68 -0.99 12.24 -5.04
N GLY A 69 -0.04 11.34 -5.27
CA GLY A 69 1.14 11.57 -6.11
C GLY A 69 0.90 11.22 -7.59
N PRO A 70 1.97 11.11 -8.40
CA PRO A 70 1.89 10.70 -9.80
C PRO A 70 1.20 9.33 -9.98
N ARG A 71 0.36 9.21 -11.02
CA ARG A 71 -0.38 7.96 -11.34
C ARG A 71 0.49 6.91 -12.03
N LEU A 72 1.62 6.55 -11.43
CA LEU A 72 2.63 5.66 -12.01
C LEU A 72 2.06 4.29 -12.35
N PHE A 73 1.16 3.73 -11.53
CA PHE A 73 0.58 2.43 -11.85
C PHE A 73 -0.19 2.47 -13.17
N GLN A 74 -1.06 3.47 -13.34
CA GLN A 74 -1.87 3.63 -14.55
C GLN A 74 -0.99 3.87 -15.79
N GLN A 75 0.08 4.64 -15.64
CA GLN A 75 1.02 4.94 -16.73
C GLN A 75 1.79 3.70 -17.21
N HIS A 76 2.14 2.79 -16.30
CA HIS A 76 2.96 1.62 -16.61
C HIS A 76 2.17 0.34 -16.89
N TYR A 77 1.02 0.16 -16.24
CA TYR A 77 0.26 -1.09 -16.24
C TYR A 77 -1.21 -0.92 -16.67
N GLY A 78 -1.66 0.32 -16.90
CA GLY A 78 -3.05 0.61 -17.23
C GLY A 78 -3.98 0.64 -16.00
N PRO A 79 -5.30 0.75 -16.23
CA PRO A 79 -6.28 0.79 -15.15
C PRO A 79 -6.34 -0.55 -14.40
N ILE A 80 -6.65 -0.49 -13.10
CA ILE A 80 -6.78 -1.67 -12.24
C ILE A 80 -8.09 -1.65 -11.46
N SER A 81 -8.78 -2.79 -11.43
CA SER A 81 -9.76 -3.11 -10.40
C SER A 81 -9.06 -3.94 -9.34
N ILE A 82 -8.94 -3.43 -8.11
CA ILE A 82 -8.20 -4.12 -7.04
C ILE A 82 -8.80 -5.50 -6.75
N PRO A 83 -10.12 -5.67 -6.51
CA PRO A 83 -10.67 -7.01 -6.33
C PRO A 83 -10.53 -7.89 -7.58
N GLY A 84 -10.71 -7.31 -8.77
CA GLY A 84 -10.55 -8.03 -10.04
C GLY A 84 -9.15 -8.63 -10.22
N ALA A 85 -8.11 -7.88 -9.87
CA ALA A 85 -6.71 -8.32 -9.95
C ALA A 85 -6.39 -9.45 -8.95
N HIS A 86 -7.15 -9.56 -7.86
CA HIS A 86 -6.92 -10.52 -6.78
C HIS A 86 -7.85 -11.73 -6.82
N LYS A 87 -8.87 -11.76 -7.70
CA LYS A 87 -9.92 -12.78 -7.75
C LYS A 87 -9.43 -14.22 -7.93
N ARG A 88 -8.24 -14.41 -8.52
CA ARG A 88 -7.66 -15.75 -8.76
C ARG A 88 -7.05 -16.41 -7.52
N PHE A 89 -6.91 -15.68 -6.42
CA PHE A 89 -6.24 -16.17 -5.22
C PHE A 89 -7.27 -16.58 -4.15
N PRO A 90 -6.99 -17.59 -3.31
CA PRO A 90 -7.86 -17.93 -2.19
C PRO A 90 -7.61 -16.96 -1.04
N ILE A 91 -8.24 -15.79 -1.05
CA ILE A 91 -8.05 -14.74 -0.03
C ILE A 91 -9.22 -14.77 0.95
N GLY A 92 -8.99 -15.37 2.13
CA GLY A 92 -9.88 -15.38 3.27
C GLY A 92 -9.47 -14.40 4.36
N TYR A 93 -10.00 -14.60 5.57
CA TYR A 93 -9.69 -13.77 6.72
C TYR A 93 -8.21 -13.81 7.09
N GLU A 94 -7.60 -15.00 7.10
CA GLU A 94 -6.19 -15.19 7.43
C GLU A 94 -5.27 -14.44 6.46
N GLU A 95 -5.54 -14.51 5.15
CA GLU A 95 -4.74 -13.81 4.14
C GLU A 95 -4.86 -12.29 4.25
N ARG A 96 -6.08 -11.78 4.47
CA ARG A 96 -6.34 -10.35 4.69
C ARG A 96 -5.57 -9.86 5.92
N ASP A 97 -5.68 -10.59 7.03
CA ASP A 97 -5.09 -10.21 8.30
C ASP A 97 -3.56 -10.29 8.26
N ALA A 98 -3.00 -11.31 7.60
CA ALA A 98 -1.57 -11.41 7.37
C ALA A 98 -1.03 -10.25 6.52
N TRP A 99 -1.77 -9.83 5.49
CA TRP A 99 -1.38 -8.68 4.66
C TRP A 99 -1.39 -7.39 5.48
N LEU A 100 -2.44 -7.16 6.27
CA LEU A 100 -2.55 -6.00 7.15
C LEU A 100 -1.50 -6.00 8.26
N LEU A 101 -1.14 -7.16 8.80
CA LEU A 101 -0.05 -7.32 9.76
C LEU A 101 1.30 -6.90 9.16
N CYS A 102 1.59 -7.33 7.93
CA CYS A 102 2.81 -6.91 7.23
C CYS A 102 2.86 -5.40 7.04
N MET A 103 1.74 -4.78 6.64
CA MET A 103 1.65 -3.33 6.45
C MET A 103 1.77 -2.57 7.78
N GLN A 104 1.13 -3.07 8.85
CA GLN A 104 1.21 -2.48 10.17
C GLN A 104 2.66 -2.46 10.70
N ARG A 105 3.38 -3.58 10.59
CA ARG A 105 4.81 -3.64 10.99
C ARG A 105 5.67 -2.72 10.14
N ALA A 106 5.39 -2.66 8.84
CA ALA A 106 6.12 -1.77 7.93
C ALA A 106 5.91 -0.29 8.26
N LEU A 107 4.67 0.12 8.56
CA LEU A 107 4.34 1.49 8.99
C LEU A 107 4.98 1.85 10.32
N ALA A 108 5.06 0.91 11.26
CA ALA A 108 5.60 1.15 12.60
C ALA A 108 7.03 1.73 12.55
N VAL A 109 7.88 1.21 11.65
CA VAL A 109 9.29 1.62 11.52
C VAL A 109 9.52 2.83 10.62
N GLN A 110 8.48 3.32 9.91
CA GLN A 110 8.64 4.50 9.07
C GLN A 110 8.74 5.78 9.93
N PRO A 111 9.51 6.79 9.48
CA PRO A 111 9.58 8.11 10.11
C PRO A 111 8.36 8.98 9.74
N TYR A 112 7.16 8.40 9.75
CA TYR A 112 5.89 9.10 9.52
C TYR A 112 5.28 9.55 10.85
N SER A 113 4.40 10.53 10.81
CA SER A 113 3.59 10.86 11.98
C SER A 113 2.66 9.69 12.33
N ASN A 114 2.27 9.57 13.61
CA ASN A 114 1.37 8.49 14.03
C ASN A 114 0.01 8.61 13.36
N GLU A 115 -0.47 9.84 13.16
CA GLU A 115 -1.73 10.12 12.46
C GLU A 115 -1.71 9.58 11.03
N LEU A 116 -0.58 9.74 10.32
CA LEU A 116 -0.44 9.19 8.98
C LEU A 116 -0.39 7.66 8.99
N LYS A 117 0.31 7.05 9.96
CA LYS A 117 0.37 5.58 10.09
C LYS A 117 -1.02 4.99 10.34
N ASP A 118 -1.78 5.58 11.27
CA ASP A 118 -3.13 5.14 11.62
C ASP A 118 -4.09 5.33 10.44
N TYR A 119 -4.02 6.49 9.77
CA TYR A 119 -4.80 6.76 8.56
C TYR A 119 -4.51 5.74 7.46
N LEU A 120 -3.24 5.46 7.16
CA LEU A 120 -2.85 4.53 6.09
C LEU A 120 -3.34 3.12 6.39
N LEU A 121 -3.16 2.63 7.63
CA LEU A 121 -3.61 1.30 8.00
C LEU A 121 -5.14 1.17 7.90
N ALA A 122 -5.88 2.15 8.43
CA ALA A 122 -7.34 2.18 8.33
C ALA A 122 -7.80 2.24 6.86
N ALA A 123 -7.21 3.13 6.05
CA ALA A 123 -7.58 3.30 4.66
C ALA A 123 -7.24 2.07 3.80
N LEU A 124 -6.15 1.35 4.08
CA LEU A 124 -5.78 0.11 3.39
C LEU A 124 -6.64 -1.10 3.81
N SER A 125 -7.20 -1.09 5.01
CA SER A 125 -8.10 -2.16 5.47
C SER A 125 -9.37 -2.27 4.63
N VAL A 126 -9.87 -1.14 4.09
CA VAL A 126 -11.08 -1.09 3.25
C VAL A 126 -10.92 -1.89 1.94
N PRO A 127 -9.92 -1.62 1.08
CA PRO A 127 -9.71 -2.42 -0.12
C PRO A 127 -9.27 -3.86 0.20
N ALA A 128 -8.53 -4.11 1.28
CA ALA A 128 -8.16 -5.46 1.69
C ALA A 128 -9.40 -6.30 2.04
N GLU A 129 -10.33 -5.73 2.79
CA GLU A 129 -11.62 -6.37 3.10
C GLU A 129 -12.46 -6.57 1.84
N ARG A 130 -12.48 -5.59 0.93
CA ARG A 130 -13.21 -5.74 -0.33
C ARG A 130 -12.65 -6.87 -1.19
N VAL A 131 -11.33 -7.06 -1.24
CA VAL A 131 -10.70 -8.20 -1.91
C VAL A 131 -11.17 -9.51 -1.28
N ARG A 132 -11.14 -9.63 0.04
CA ARG A 132 -11.63 -10.83 0.75
C ARG A 132 -13.08 -11.15 0.41
N GLN A 133 -13.99 -10.18 0.52
CA GLN A 133 -15.42 -10.36 0.22
C GLN A 133 -15.65 -10.87 -1.20
N VAL A 134 -14.92 -10.31 -2.18
CA VAL A 134 -15.04 -10.71 -3.58
C VAL A 134 -14.56 -12.14 -3.80
N ASN A 135 -13.51 -12.55 -3.10
CA ASN A 135 -12.95 -13.89 -3.22
C ASN A 135 -13.80 -14.93 -2.45
N ALA A 136 -14.49 -14.52 -1.39
CA ALA A 136 -15.43 -15.35 -0.64
C ALA A 136 -16.82 -15.46 -1.27
N GLY A 137 -17.13 -14.67 -2.30
CA GLY A 137 -18.45 -14.63 -2.94
C GLY A 137 -19.53 -13.91 -2.11
N GLU A 138 -19.12 -13.03 -1.20
CA GLU A 138 -19.99 -12.29 -0.27
C GLU A 138 -20.43 -10.92 -0.82
N ILE A 139 -20.55 -10.80 -2.15
CA ILE A 139 -20.74 -9.52 -2.86
C ILE A 139 -22.20 -9.30 -3.24
#